data_AF-A0A2R7Y2H2-F1
#
_entry.id   AF-A0A2R7Y2H2-F1
#
_cell.length_a   1.000
_cell.length_b   1.000
_cell.length_c   1.000
_cell.angle_alpha   90.00
_cell.angle_beta   90.00
_cell.angle_gamma   90.00
#
_symmetry.space_group_name_H-M   'P 1'
#
loop_
_entity.id
_entity.type
_entity.pdbx_description
1 polymer ?
#
loop_
_entity_poly.entity_id
_entity_poly.type
_entity_poly.pdbx_seq_one_letter_code
_entity_poly.pdbx_strand_id
1 'polypeptide(L)'
;MDLIAFLAFVAFAVGLCVEGYFLVKAYYGLITLRGEVNVLRDGFKELSSEFMRFKEDLKNLKEVTERLNSIEAGIADYGARVKEFEDRLLTLEDVILSKGSKSKEVEEPAKTGNTSAKEGRDKFLDLKILALHSKGLSIREIAKEVGLSKSAVHKRLEKILKKKG
;
A
#
# COMPACT_ATOMS: atom_id res chain seq x y z
N MET A 1 -59.11 -44.08 -58.10
CA MET A 1 -57.91 -43.59 -57.40
C MET A 1 -57.00 -44.80 -57.24
N ASP A 2 -55.89 -44.82 -57.96
CA ASP A 2 -54.96 -45.96 -57.90
C ASP A 2 -54.25 -45.99 -56.55
N LEU A 3 -54.22 -47.16 -55.91
CA LEU A 3 -53.57 -47.38 -54.61
C LEU A 3 -52.10 -46.91 -54.60
N ILE A 4 -51.43 -47.05 -55.75
CA ILE A 4 -50.04 -46.61 -55.96
C ILE A 4 -49.91 -45.09 -55.83
N ALA A 5 -50.83 -44.32 -56.40
CA ALA A 5 -50.81 -42.86 -56.32
C ALA A 5 -51.04 -42.37 -54.89
N PHE A 6 -51.92 -43.04 -54.14
CA PHE A 6 -52.14 -42.73 -52.72
C PHE A 6 -50.89 -43.00 -51.86
N LEU A 7 -50.22 -44.14 -52.06
CA LEU A 7 -48.98 -44.46 -51.34
C LEU A 7 -47.85 -43.47 -51.67
N ALA A 8 -47.71 -43.05 -52.93
CA ALA A 8 -46.73 -42.04 -53.31
C ALA A 8 -47.00 -40.68 -52.63
N PHE A 9 -48.26 -40.26 -52.55
CA PHE A 9 -48.65 -39.04 -51.85
C PHE A 9 -48.34 -39.09 -50.36
N VAL A 10 -48.65 -40.21 -49.68
CA VAL A 10 -48.34 -40.39 -48.26
C VAL A 10 -46.83 -40.36 -48.02
N ALA A 11 -46.04 -41.05 -48.85
CA ALA A 11 -44.58 -41.04 -48.74
C ALA A 11 -44.00 -39.62 -48.93
N PHE A 12 -44.52 -38.86 -49.88
CA PHE A 12 -44.14 -37.47 -50.11
C PHE A 12 -44.49 -36.56 -48.92
N ALA A 13 -45.70 -36.68 -48.38
CA ALA A 13 -46.14 -35.91 -47.22
C ALA A 13 -45.29 -36.22 -45.98
N VAL A 14 -45.00 -37.50 -45.73
CA VAL A 14 -44.08 -37.91 -44.64
C VAL A 14 -42.68 -37.35 -44.86
N GLY A 15 -42.17 -37.39 -46.10
CA GLY A 15 -40.89 -36.78 -46.47
C GLY A 15 -40.82 -35.30 -46.10
N LEU A 16 -41.83 -34.51 -46.49
CA LEU A 16 -41.91 -33.09 -46.15
C LEU A 16 -42.01 -32.84 -44.63
N CYS A 17 -42.75 -33.68 -43.90
CA CYS A 17 -42.83 -33.57 -42.44
C CYS A 17 -41.48 -33.87 -41.76
N VAL A 18 -40.76 -34.89 -42.22
CA VAL A 18 -39.43 -35.23 -41.69
C VAL A 18 -38.43 -34.11 -41.97
N GLU A 19 -38.41 -33.60 -43.19
CA GLU A 19 -37.51 -32.50 -43.59
C GLU A 19 -37.82 -31.20 -42.82
N GLY A 20 -39.11 -30.88 -42.63
CA GLY A 20 -39.55 -29.78 -41.78
C GLY A 20 -39.10 -29.93 -40.32
N TYR A 21 -39.21 -31.14 -39.76
CA TYR A 21 -38.74 -31.41 -38.39
C TYR A 21 -37.22 -31.21 -38.25
N PHE A 22 -36.43 -31.66 -39.22
CA PHE A 22 -34.97 -31.43 -39.22
C PHE A 22 -34.62 -29.95 -39.30
N LEU A 23 -35.31 -29.17 -40.14
CA LEU A 23 -35.11 -27.71 -40.24
C LEU A 23 -35.41 -27.00 -38.92
N VAL A 24 -36.54 -27.32 -38.29
CA VAL A 24 -36.92 -26.73 -37.00
C VAL A 24 -35.89 -27.09 -35.92
N LYS A 25 -35.46 -28.35 -35.84
CA LYS A 25 -34.44 -28.79 -34.87
C LYS A 25 -33.10 -28.09 -35.10
N ALA A 26 -32.67 -27.96 -36.35
CA ALA A 26 -31.45 -27.24 -36.70
C ALA A 26 -31.54 -25.74 -36.35
N TYR A 27 -32.69 -25.12 -36.62
CA TYR A 27 -32.95 -23.72 -36.30
C TYR A 27 -32.89 -23.44 -34.79
N TYR A 28 -33.53 -24.27 -33.97
CA TYR A 28 -33.41 -24.17 -32.51
C TYR A 28 -31.97 -24.35 -32.03
N GLY A 29 -31.23 -25.30 -32.61
CA GLY A 29 -29.80 -25.48 -32.32
C GLY A 29 -28.98 -24.21 -32.61
N LEU A 30 -29.23 -23.55 -33.74
CA LEU A 30 -28.56 -22.30 -34.11
C LEU A 30 -28.89 -21.15 -33.14
N ILE A 31 -30.13 -21.05 -32.65
CA ILE A 31 -30.52 -20.05 -31.66
C ILE A 31 -29.76 -20.27 -30.35
N THR A 32 -29.71 -21.51 -29.85
CA THR A 32 -28.99 -21.84 -28.62
C THR A 32 -27.49 -21.54 -28.77
N LEU A 33 -26.88 -21.98 -29.87
CA LEU A 33 -25.47 -21.73 -30.15
C LEU A 33 -25.16 -20.23 -30.22
N ARG A 34 -26.06 -19.43 -30.84
CA ARG A 34 -25.92 -17.98 -30.87
C ARG A 34 -25.96 -17.37 -29.47
N GLY A 35 -26.81 -17.90 -28.58
CA GLY A 35 -26.88 -17.50 -27.18
C GLY A 35 -25.54 -17.75 -26.46
N GLU A 36 -25.01 -18.97 -26.57
CA GLU A 36 -23.73 -19.35 -25.96
C GLU A 36 -22.56 -18.50 -26.50
N VAL A 37 -22.52 -18.24 -27.80
CA VAL A 37 -21.51 -17.37 -28.42
C VAL A 37 -21.57 -15.94 -27.88
N ASN A 38 -22.77 -15.42 -27.59
CA ASN A 38 -22.91 -14.09 -26.99
C ASN A 38 -22.41 -14.06 -25.55
N VAL A 39 -22.75 -15.07 -24.74
CA VAL A 39 -22.25 -15.20 -23.37
C VAL A 39 -20.72 -15.27 -23.36
N LEU A 40 -20.14 -16.08 -24.25
CA LEU A 40 -18.69 -16.19 -24.39
C LEU A 40 -18.05 -14.86 -24.82
N ARG A 41 -18.68 -14.14 -25.76
CA ARG A 41 -18.24 -12.82 -26.21
C ARG A 41 -18.24 -11.80 -25.06
N ASP A 42 -19.27 -11.80 -24.24
CA ASP A 42 -19.36 -10.86 -23.12
C ASP A 42 -18.35 -11.21 -22.03
N GLY A 43 -18.15 -12.50 -21.73
CA GLY A 43 -17.06 -12.95 -20.87
C GLY A 43 -15.68 -12.53 -21.38
N PHE A 44 -15.47 -12.59 -22.70
CA PHE A 44 -14.22 -12.12 -23.31
C PHE A 44 -14.02 -10.60 -23.17
N LYS A 45 -15.09 -9.80 -23.28
CA LYS A 45 -15.01 -8.34 -23.04
C LYS A 45 -14.69 -8.02 -21.59
N GLU A 46 -15.26 -8.77 -20.65
CA GLU A 46 -14.98 -8.62 -19.22
C GLU A 46 -13.52 -8.95 -18.92
N LEU A 47 -13.04 -10.11 -19.40
CA LEU A 47 -11.65 -10.51 -19.29
C LEU A 47 -10.69 -9.48 -19.92
N SER A 48 -11.06 -8.94 -21.09
CA SER A 48 -10.28 -7.87 -21.73
C SER A 48 -10.24 -6.60 -20.88
N SER A 49 -11.31 -6.28 -20.15
CA SER A 49 -11.37 -5.11 -19.28
C SER A 49 -10.50 -5.31 -18.03
N GLU A 50 -10.54 -6.51 -17.44
CA GLU A 50 -9.65 -6.88 -16.33
C GLU A 50 -8.18 -6.83 -16.74
N PHE A 51 -7.86 -7.34 -17.94
CA PHE A 51 -6.50 -7.30 -18.46
C PHE A 51 -5.99 -5.86 -18.63
N MET A 52 -6.85 -4.93 -19.05
CA MET A 52 -6.48 -3.52 -19.17
C MET A 52 -6.25 -2.86 -17.80
N ARG A 53 -7.04 -3.22 -16.77
CA ARG A 53 -6.79 -2.77 -15.39
C ARG A 53 -5.46 -3.30 -14.87
N PHE A 54 -5.21 -4.59 -15.06
CA PHE A 54 -3.96 -5.22 -14.66
C PHE A 54 -2.74 -4.57 -15.34
N LYS A 55 -2.86 -4.22 -16.62
CA LYS A 55 -1.80 -3.49 -17.35
C LYS A 55 -1.52 -2.11 -16.73
N GLU A 56 -2.54 -1.40 -16.27
CA GLU A 56 -2.37 -0.13 -15.57
C GLU A 56 -1.71 -0.33 -14.20
N ASP A 57 -2.09 -1.38 -13.47
CA ASP A 57 -1.45 -1.72 -12.20
C ASP A 57 0.04 -2.04 -12.35
N LEU A 58 0.42 -2.75 -13.42
CA LEU A 58 1.84 -3.00 -13.74
C LEU A 58 2.62 -1.71 -14.01
N LYS A 59 1.98 -0.73 -14.65
CA LYS A 59 2.59 0.57 -14.91
C LYS A 59 2.78 1.36 -13.62
N ASN A 60 1.76 1.38 -12.75
CA ASN A 60 1.85 2.00 -11.44
C ASN A 60 2.94 1.35 -10.58
N LEU A 61 3.06 0.01 -10.62
CA LEU A 61 4.09 -0.73 -9.90
C LEU A 61 5.50 -0.33 -10.36
N LYS A 62 5.69 -0.19 -11.68
CA LYS A 62 6.95 0.27 -12.25
C LYS A 62 7.32 1.67 -11.75
N GLU A 63 6.36 2.60 -11.70
CA GLU A 63 6.59 3.94 -11.16
C GLU A 63 7.01 3.89 -9.68
N VAL A 64 6.36 3.03 -8.87
CA VAL A 64 6.75 2.82 -7.47
C VAL A 64 8.17 2.28 -7.36
N THR A 65 8.58 1.36 -8.22
CA THR A 65 9.96 0.86 -8.26
C THR A 65 10.96 1.97 -8.59
N GLU A 66 10.67 2.83 -9.56
CA GLU A 66 11.54 3.97 -9.90
C GLU A 66 11.68 4.95 -8.73
N ARG A 67 10.57 5.22 -8.00
CA ARG A 67 10.60 6.04 -6.79
C ARG A 67 11.44 5.40 -5.67
N LEU A 68 11.34 4.09 -5.48
CA LEU A 68 12.14 3.35 -4.50
C LEU A 68 13.63 3.46 -4.81
N ASN A 69 14.03 3.30 -6.08
CA ASN A 69 15.42 3.44 -6.49
C ASN A 69 15.96 4.86 -6.23
N SER A 70 15.14 5.91 -6.44
CA SER A 70 15.52 7.28 -6.10
C SER A 70 15.69 7.49 -4.60
N ILE A 71 14.87 6.85 -3.77
CA ILE A 71 14.99 6.92 -2.30
C ILE A 71 16.25 6.19 -1.84
N GLU A 72 16.53 5.02 -2.40
CA GLU A 72 17.73 4.24 -2.09
C GLU A 72 19.01 5.03 -2.39
N ALA A 73 19.06 5.70 -3.54
CA ALA A 73 20.15 6.61 -3.87
C ALA A 73 20.29 7.75 -2.86
N GLY A 74 19.17 8.33 -2.40
CA GLY A 74 19.17 9.34 -1.35
C GLY A 74 19.71 8.82 -0.01
N ILE A 75 19.31 7.61 0.40
CA ILE A 75 19.81 6.98 1.64
C ILE A 75 21.32 6.74 1.54
N ALA A 76 21.84 6.32 0.39
CA ALA A 76 23.27 6.13 0.16
C ALA A 76 24.04 7.46 0.31
N ASP A 77 23.53 8.56 -0.24
CA ASP A 77 24.10 9.90 -0.07
C ASP A 77 24.13 10.34 1.40
N TYR A 78 23.01 10.19 2.12
CA TYR A 78 22.96 10.46 3.55
C TYR A 78 23.96 9.61 4.34
N GLY A 79 24.11 8.32 4.00
CA GLY A 79 25.10 7.43 4.61
C GLY A 79 26.54 7.93 4.43
N ALA A 80 26.88 8.42 3.23
CA ALA A 80 28.20 9.00 2.96
C ALA A 80 28.45 10.25 3.83
N ARG A 81 27.44 11.13 3.97
CA ARG A 81 27.55 12.33 4.82
C ARG A 81 27.69 12.01 6.29
N VAL A 82 26.98 10.98 6.79
CA VAL A 82 27.13 10.53 8.18
C VAL A 82 28.55 10.03 8.43
N LYS A 83 29.11 9.25 7.50
CA LYS A 83 30.49 8.78 7.58
C LYS A 83 31.51 9.93 7.59
N GLU A 84 31.29 10.94 6.76
CA GLU A 84 32.12 12.17 6.77
C GLU A 84 32.04 12.88 8.14
N PHE A 85 30.87 12.95 8.76
CA PHE A 85 30.72 13.52 10.11
C PHE A 85 31.43 12.69 11.18
N GLU A 86 31.38 11.36 11.11
CA GLU A 86 32.09 10.45 12.02
C GLU A 86 33.61 10.65 11.91
N ASP A 87 34.15 10.71 10.69
CA ASP A 87 35.57 10.97 10.45
C ASP A 87 36.00 12.32 11.05
N ARG A 88 35.16 13.35 10.92
CA ARG A 88 35.41 14.67 11.52
C ARG A 88 35.37 14.63 13.06
N LEU A 89 34.48 13.85 13.66
CA LEU A 89 34.44 13.69 15.12
C LEU A 89 35.71 13.02 15.66
N LEU A 90 36.21 11.99 14.97
CA LEU A 90 37.49 11.35 15.32
C LEU A 90 38.64 12.36 15.30
N THR A 91 38.73 13.19 14.27
CA THR A 91 39.80 14.23 14.22
C THR A 91 39.70 15.26 15.34
N LEU A 92 38.48 15.59 15.79
CA LEU A 92 38.29 16.52 16.89
C LEU A 92 38.70 15.92 18.24
N GLU A 93 38.46 14.62 18.43
CA GLU A 93 38.87 13.89 19.64
C GLU A 93 40.40 13.90 19.81
N ASP A 94 41.15 13.66 18.73
CA ASP A 94 42.62 13.75 18.73
C ASP A 94 43.13 15.16 19.07
N VAL A 95 42.46 16.21 18.59
CA VAL A 95 42.79 17.61 18.90
C VAL A 95 42.54 17.93 20.37
N ILE A 96 41.50 17.38 20.98
CA ILE A 96 41.20 17.57 22.40
C ILE A 96 42.23 16.83 23.26
N LEU A 97 42.55 15.58 22.93
CA LEU A 97 43.54 14.78 23.66
C LEU A 97 44.94 15.41 23.62
N SER A 98 45.33 16.00 22.48
CA SER A 98 46.61 16.71 22.36
C SER A 98 46.66 18.08 23.07
N LYS A 99 45.52 18.74 23.30
CA LYS A 99 45.43 20.01 24.05
C LYS A 99 45.32 19.83 25.57
N GLY A 100 45.02 18.64 26.07
CA GLY A 100 44.83 18.33 27.49
C GLY A 100 46.07 18.46 28.40
N SER A 101 47.28 18.70 27.87
CA SER A 101 48.51 18.77 28.69
C SER A 101 48.93 20.16 29.20
N LYS A 102 48.15 21.22 28.98
CA LYS A 102 48.47 22.55 29.55
C LYS A 102 47.21 23.30 30.00
N SER A 103 46.78 23.11 31.25
CA SER A 103 45.95 24.01 32.10
C SER A 103 45.62 23.25 33.39
N LYS A 104 46.45 23.30 34.44
CA LYS A 104 46.29 24.17 35.63
C LYS A 104 44.84 24.48 36.02
N GLU A 105 44.46 23.89 37.17
CA GLU A 105 43.46 24.32 38.16
C GLU A 105 42.89 25.73 37.96
N VAL A 106 41.57 25.82 37.75
CA VAL A 106 40.71 26.86 38.34
C VAL A 106 39.31 26.28 38.58
N GLU A 107 38.76 26.66 39.72
CA GLU A 107 37.62 26.14 40.48
C GLU A 107 36.24 26.16 39.81
N GLU A 108 35.42 25.25 40.35
CA GLU A 108 33.96 25.20 40.37
C GLU A 108 33.30 26.58 40.57
N PRO A 109 32.15 26.85 39.91
CA PRO A 109 31.00 27.12 40.76
C PRO A 109 29.64 26.61 40.22
N ALA A 110 28.87 26.12 41.20
CA ALA A 110 27.49 26.50 41.49
C ALA A 110 26.39 26.32 40.42
N LYS A 111 25.55 25.32 40.72
CA LYS A 111 24.11 25.20 40.45
C LYS A 111 23.42 26.52 40.05
N THR A 112 22.97 26.58 38.79
CA THR A 112 22.01 27.58 38.31
C THR A 112 20.82 26.90 37.64
N GLY A 113 19.62 27.38 38.00
CA GLY A 113 18.33 26.78 37.69
C GLY A 113 18.05 26.70 36.19
N ASN A 114 17.75 25.49 35.71
CA ASN A 114 17.63 25.16 34.30
C ASN A 114 16.14 25.06 33.91
N THR A 115 15.46 26.20 33.77
CA THR A 115 14.03 26.28 33.40
C THR A 115 13.77 26.13 31.90
N SER A 116 14.75 26.39 31.04
CA SER A 116 14.61 26.29 29.56
C SER A 116 14.82 24.87 29.01
N ALA A 117 15.68 24.06 29.63
CA ALA A 117 15.97 22.69 29.21
C ALA A 117 14.84 21.69 29.51
N LYS A 118 13.90 22.05 30.40
CA LYS A 118 12.74 21.21 30.75
C LYS A 118 11.64 21.31 29.68
N GLU A 119 11.43 22.49 29.11
CA GLU A 119 10.38 22.74 28.13
C GLU A 119 10.65 22.06 26.77
N GLY A 120 11.92 22.01 26.35
CA GLY A 120 12.32 21.29 25.13
C GLY A 120 12.09 19.77 25.24
N ARG A 121 12.38 19.19 26.40
CA ARG A 121 12.14 17.76 26.67
C ARG A 121 10.66 17.41 26.68
N ASP A 122 9.82 18.29 27.23
CA ASP A 122 8.37 18.08 27.22
C ASP A 122 7.78 18.12 25.81
N LYS A 123 8.23 19.06 24.96
CA LYS A 123 7.80 19.13 23.55
C LYS A 123 8.24 17.89 22.75
N PHE A 124 9.45 17.39 22.98
CA PHE A 124 9.94 16.18 22.34
C PHE A 124 9.12 14.94 22.73
N LEU A 125 8.79 14.79 24.03
CA LEU A 125 7.92 13.72 24.52
C LEU A 125 6.51 13.80 23.93
N ASP A 126 5.95 15.01 23.83
CA ASP A 126 4.63 15.23 23.24
C ASP A 126 4.60 14.84 21.75
N LEU A 127 5.65 15.18 20.99
CA LEU A 127 5.81 14.75 19.59
C LEU A 127 5.95 13.23 19.47
N LYS A 128 6.72 12.59 20.36
CA LYS A 128 6.88 11.13 20.38
C LYS A 128 5.54 10.43 20.67
N ILE A 129 4.78 10.92 21.65
CA ILE A 129 3.44 10.40 21.99
C ILE A 129 2.49 10.53 20.81
N LEU A 130 2.46 11.69 20.14
CA LEU A 130 1.59 11.93 18.99
C LEU A 130 1.93 11.01 17.80
N ALA A 131 3.21 10.84 17.51
CA ALA A 131 3.68 9.96 16.44
C ALA A 131 3.27 8.50 16.69
N LEU A 132 3.42 8.00 17.92
CA LEU A 132 3.03 6.64 18.27
C LEU A 132 1.50 6.45 18.21
N HIS A 133 0.73 7.45 18.61
CA HIS A 133 -0.73 7.42 18.49
C HIS A 133 -1.18 7.41 17.02
N SER A 134 -0.54 8.18 16.14
CA SER A 134 -0.85 8.17 14.70
C SER A 134 -0.56 6.83 14.02
N LYS A 135 0.32 6.00 14.61
CA LYS A 135 0.59 4.63 14.17
C LYS A 135 -0.46 3.61 14.66
N GLY A 136 -1.47 4.04 15.42
CA GLY A 136 -2.53 3.17 15.93
C GLY A 136 -2.15 2.38 17.19
N LEU A 137 -1.05 2.71 17.87
CA LEU A 137 -0.64 2.03 19.10
C LEU A 137 -1.59 2.36 20.25
N SER A 138 -1.83 1.36 21.11
CA SER A 138 -2.66 1.55 22.30
C SER A 138 -1.94 2.42 23.34
N ILE A 139 -2.69 3.15 24.17
CA ILE A 139 -2.14 3.99 25.25
C ILE A 139 -1.21 3.20 26.18
N ARG A 140 -1.47 1.90 26.38
CA ARG A 140 -0.64 1.01 27.20
C ARG A 140 0.73 0.75 26.57
N GLU A 141 0.81 0.62 25.26
CA GLU A 141 2.07 0.41 24.53
C GLU A 141 2.86 1.71 24.46
N ILE A 142 2.20 2.83 24.19
CA ILE A 142 2.81 4.17 24.20
C ILE A 142 3.44 4.46 25.58
N ALA A 143 2.73 4.14 26.66
CA ALA A 143 3.22 4.30 28.03
C ALA A 143 4.53 3.53 28.27
N LYS A 144 4.62 2.28 27.79
CA LYS A 144 5.84 1.46 27.89
C LYS A 144 6.99 2.07 27.07
N GLU A 145 6.70 2.49 25.85
CA GLU A 145 7.68 3.01 24.88
C GLU A 145 8.26 4.39 25.26
N VAL A 146 7.47 5.20 25.98
CA VAL A 146 7.86 6.54 26.40
C VAL A 146 8.30 6.56 27.88
N GLY A 147 8.14 5.47 28.61
CA GLY A 147 8.49 5.38 30.03
C GLY A 147 7.58 6.23 30.94
N LEU A 148 6.33 6.45 30.53
CA LEU A 148 5.35 7.28 31.25
C LEU A 148 4.18 6.43 31.76
N SER A 149 3.47 6.95 32.76
CA SER A 149 2.22 6.31 33.21
C SER A 149 1.11 6.48 32.17
N LYS A 150 0.18 5.52 32.10
CA LYS A 150 -0.97 5.56 31.18
C LYS A 150 -1.78 6.86 31.30
N SER A 151 -1.96 7.34 32.53
CA SER A 151 -2.69 8.57 32.83
C SER A 151 -1.94 9.82 32.35
N ALA A 152 -0.61 9.85 32.45
CA ALA A 152 0.20 10.94 31.92
C ALA A 152 0.12 11.02 30.39
N VAL A 153 0.17 9.88 29.71
CA VAL A 153 0.01 9.79 28.25
C VAL A 153 -1.35 10.31 27.82
N HIS A 154 -2.44 9.86 28.47
CA HIS A 154 -3.80 10.31 28.14
C HIS A 154 -3.95 11.83 28.27
N LYS A 155 -3.50 12.42 29.39
CA LYS A 155 -3.57 13.87 29.62
C LYS A 155 -2.77 14.67 28.60
N ARG A 156 -1.57 14.20 28.23
CA ARG A 156 -0.73 14.85 27.20
C ARG A 156 -1.41 14.77 25.83
N LEU A 157 -1.96 13.62 25.47
CA LEU A 157 -2.65 13.41 24.20
C LEU A 157 -3.88 14.32 24.05
N GLU A 158 -4.71 14.39 25.09
CA GLU A 158 -5.89 15.27 25.14
C GLU A 158 -5.50 16.74 24.97
N LYS A 159 -4.43 17.18 25.66
CA LYS A 159 -3.90 18.55 25.55
C LYS A 159 -3.39 18.87 24.14
N ILE A 160 -2.73 17.92 23.47
CA ILE A 160 -2.23 18.10 22.10
C ILE A 160 -3.39 18.17 21.10
N LEU A 161 -4.39 17.31 21.22
CA LEU A 161 -5.56 17.29 20.34
C LEU A 161 -6.42 18.55 20.49
N LYS A 162 -6.64 19.00 21.73
CA LYS A 162 -7.39 20.24 22.02
C LYS A 162 -6.68 21.51 21.53
N LYS A 163 -5.37 21.46 21.32
CA LYS A 163 -4.58 22.57 20.75
C LYS A 163 -4.58 22.58 19.22
N LYS A 164 -4.93 21.45 18.58
CA LYS A 164 -4.95 21.30 17.11
C LYS A 164 -6.33 21.57 16.48
N GLY A 165 -7.41 21.47 17.25
CA GLY A 165 -8.75 21.90 16.86
C GLY A 165 -9.01 23.34 17.27
#